data_AF-A0A9D5IYH5-F1
#
_entry.id   AF-A0A9D5IYH5-F1
#
_cell.length_a   1.000
_cell.length_b   1.000
_cell.length_c   1.000
_cell.angle_alpha   90.00
_cell.angle_beta   90.00
_cell.angle_gamma   90.00
#
_symmetry.space_group_name_H-M   'P 1'
#
loop_
_entity.id
_entity.type
_entity.pdbx_description
1 polymer ?
#
loop_
_entity_poly.entity_id
_entity_poly.type
_entity_poly.pdbx_seq_one_letter_code
_entity_poly.pdbx_strand_id
1 'polypeptide(L)'
;MTDEQSMMNKPVLHIFDFCGTLFDGNTTTAFLSFLRTKAPLPYAAGFYARWIAASFLRRLRLIPANDYMKIRIACLRGFSREWLQQQAAAFAEEYLPSIRKEAEWSLLQGKIADGSRVVIASYSLDIIVWACVGNLKLEHILAAELEFDSSGACTGRYGVMPHNEGKLHHLLAFYDKEELRNSFYMTDDAVADSDLVGFVKHPSIIADATANGRESMLKGVLRCLPGVYYYATRYRRAFERAAHILKYWMTYAVLLYLISRDDMLHQSVPCIVAWLAFMNIYDIFARENDTFAAKLEAHPTARTWPGRQGMAGFAVTKALFTAILLAAMYALSGPTACMSLAGLLLAVACIFAIHNRTASMLRIPTFFSLYISKGLVFLVVCHASLTTLSIYEYLVFVLLFNLSYLPAYATQKLTGRSSHELTVRRLGLIRYLTILPLAYKNLLLCAGAFFYHNFLMVLLWINVLTALEWIGRLITARQEAHA
;
A
#
# COMPACT_ATOMS: atom_id res chain seq x y z
N MET A 1 58.24 -3.94 32.47
CA MET A 1 56.81 -3.63 32.65
C MET A 1 56.06 -4.82 32.08
N THR A 2 55.28 -5.51 32.92
CA THR A 2 54.49 -6.68 32.51
C THR A 2 53.34 -6.23 31.60
N ASP A 3 52.90 -7.08 30.67
CA ASP A 3 51.80 -6.79 29.72
C ASP A 3 50.52 -6.29 30.40
N GLU A 4 50.26 -6.68 31.66
CA GLU A 4 49.14 -6.18 32.47
C GLU A 4 49.23 -4.68 32.81
N GLN A 5 50.42 -4.15 33.10
CA GLN A 5 50.61 -2.72 33.35
C GLN A 5 50.50 -1.89 32.06
N SER A 6 50.78 -2.49 30.90
CA SER A 6 50.56 -1.87 29.59
C SER A 6 49.07 -1.83 29.22
N MET A 7 48.28 -2.84 29.63
CA MET A 7 46.83 -2.90 29.38
C MET A 7 46.05 -1.90 30.25
N MET A 8 46.49 -1.65 31.50
CA MET A 8 45.81 -0.71 32.42
C MET A 8 45.91 0.77 32.03
N ASN A 9 46.77 1.14 31.08
CA ASN A 9 46.94 2.52 30.62
C ASN A 9 46.30 2.82 29.25
N LYS A 10 45.67 1.83 28.59
CA LYS A 10 44.96 2.09 27.35
C LYS A 10 43.60 2.76 27.63
N PRO A 11 43.24 3.85 26.93
CA PRO A 11 41.90 4.42 27.03
C PRO A 11 40.85 3.37 26.70
N VAL A 12 39.74 3.39 27.43
CA VAL A 12 38.64 2.44 27.24
C VAL A 12 38.02 2.58 25.86
N LEU A 13 37.76 1.44 25.21
CA LEU A 13 37.13 1.36 23.89
C LEU A 13 35.61 1.48 24.00
N HIS A 14 35.02 2.39 23.22
CA HIS A 14 33.59 2.60 23.07
C HIS A 14 33.16 2.30 21.64
N ILE A 15 32.29 1.30 21.48
CA ILE A 15 31.81 0.82 20.20
C ILE A 15 30.33 1.20 20.06
N PHE A 16 29.97 1.77 18.92
CA PHE A 16 28.60 2.21 18.62
C PHE A 16 28.10 1.55 17.34
N ASP A 17 26.89 0.97 17.36
CA ASP A 17 26.15 0.72 16.14
C ASP A 17 25.60 2.04 15.54
N PHE A 18 25.17 2.00 14.29
CA PHE A 18 24.78 3.18 13.52
C PHE A 18 23.26 3.25 13.29
N CYS A 19 22.69 2.25 12.62
CA CYS A 19 21.24 2.20 12.33
C CYS A 19 20.46 1.86 13.59
N GLY A 20 19.34 2.53 13.85
CA GLY A 20 18.52 2.35 15.07
C GLY A 20 19.16 2.87 16.37
N THR A 21 20.49 2.92 16.39
CA THR A 21 21.31 3.35 17.54
C THR A 21 21.65 4.83 17.52
N LEU A 22 22.36 5.32 16.49
CA LEU A 22 22.68 6.76 16.34
C LEU A 22 21.64 7.49 15.49
N PHE A 23 20.95 6.77 14.61
CA PHE A 23 19.93 7.30 13.71
C PHE A 23 18.70 6.40 13.71
N ASP A 24 17.51 6.99 13.67
CA ASP A 24 16.26 6.25 13.62
C ASP A 24 16.13 5.46 12.30
N GLY A 25 16.04 4.14 12.43
CA GLY A 25 15.80 3.22 11.32
C GLY A 25 17.04 2.85 10.50
N ASN A 26 16.80 2.27 9.32
CA ASN A 26 17.86 1.73 8.46
C ASN A 26 18.36 2.79 7.47
N THR A 27 19.56 3.32 7.69
CA THR A 27 20.15 4.41 6.91
C THR A 27 20.42 4.03 5.46
N THR A 28 20.80 2.78 5.19
CA THR A 28 20.96 2.28 3.80
C THR A 28 19.63 2.33 3.03
N THR A 29 18.53 1.94 3.68
CA THR A 29 17.19 2.01 3.09
C THR A 29 16.75 3.45 2.82
N ALA A 30 17.04 4.35 3.76
CA ALA A 30 16.77 5.77 3.63
C ALA A 30 17.60 6.41 2.51
N PHE A 31 18.89 6.08 2.43
CA PHE A 31 19.79 6.57 1.39
C PHE A 31 19.33 6.16 -0.01
N LEU A 32 18.99 4.88 -0.22
CA LEU A 32 18.46 4.47 -1.53
C LEU A 32 17.13 5.18 -1.85
N SER A 33 16.33 5.54 -0.84
CA SER A 33 15.11 6.33 -1.05
C SER A 33 15.40 7.78 -1.41
N PHE A 34 16.45 8.36 -0.85
CA PHE A 34 16.97 9.69 -1.17
C PHE A 34 17.48 9.75 -2.62
N LEU A 35 18.24 8.74 -3.05
CA LEU A 35 18.74 8.64 -4.43
C LEU A 35 17.65 8.56 -5.49
N ARG A 36 16.46 8.06 -5.13
CA ARG A 36 15.34 7.89 -6.07
C ARG A 36 15.01 9.19 -6.81
N THR A 37 15.10 10.33 -6.15
CA THR A 37 14.80 11.64 -6.76
C THR A 37 16.01 12.32 -7.40
N LYS A 38 17.21 11.73 -7.29
CA LYS A 38 18.48 12.33 -7.71
C LYS A 38 19.19 11.52 -8.81
N ALA A 39 18.77 10.27 -9.03
CA ALA A 39 19.35 9.39 -10.05
C ALA A 39 19.30 10.04 -11.45
N PRO A 40 20.43 10.15 -12.18
CA PRO A 40 20.45 10.69 -13.53
C PRO A 40 19.64 9.80 -14.48
N LEU A 41 19.02 10.39 -15.50
CA LEU A 41 18.20 9.69 -16.51
C LEU A 41 18.78 8.37 -17.05
N PRO A 42 20.07 8.28 -17.45
CA PRO A 42 20.62 7.02 -17.98
C PRO A 42 20.65 5.87 -16.96
N TYR A 43 20.74 6.18 -15.66
CA TYR A 43 20.77 5.18 -14.59
C TYR A 43 19.40 4.98 -13.93
N ALA A 44 18.51 5.96 -14.03
CA ALA A 44 17.20 5.95 -13.41
C ALA A 44 16.38 4.73 -13.82
N ALA A 45 16.30 4.40 -15.11
CA ALA A 45 15.52 3.26 -15.59
C ALA A 45 15.96 1.93 -14.94
N GLY A 46 17.27 1.66 -14.90
CA GLY A 46 17.83 0.46 -14.27
C GLY A 46 17.66 0.46 -12.74
N PHE A 47 17.82 1.61 -12.10
CA PHE A 47 17.57 1.80 -10.66
C PHE A 47 16.11 1.46 -10.33
N TYR A 48 15.15 2.06 -11.05
CA TYR A 48 13.72 1.86 -10.82
C TYR A 48 13.27 0.43 -11.14
N ALA A 49 13.76 -0.17 -12.23
CA ALA A 49 13.44 -1.55 -12.58
C ALA A 49 13.86 -2.51 -11.46
N ARG A 50 15.09 -2.39 -10.95
CA ARG A 50 15.58 -3.22 -9.84
C ARG A 50 14.86 -2.94 -8.53
N TRP A 51 14.54 -1.67 -8.25
CA TRP A 51 13.78 -1.30 -7.06
C TRP A 51 12.37 -1.90 -7.06
N ILE A 52 11.67 -1.81 -8.20
CA ILE A 52 10.33 -2.38 -8.39
C ILE A 52 10.41 -3.90 -8.29
N ALA A 53 11.39 -4.52 -8.95
CA ALA A 53 11.61 -5.96 -8.87
C ALA A 53 11.88 -6.43 -7.42
N ALA A 54 12.78 -5.76 -6.69
CA ALA A 54 13.07 -6.05 -5.29
C ALA A 54 11.79 -5.96 -4.43
N SER A 55 11.05 -4.88 -4.61
CA SER A 55 9.79 -4.63 -3.89
C SER A 55 8.75 -5.71 -4.20
N PHE A 56 8.64 -6.12 -5.46
CA PHE A 56 7.72 -7.15 -5.92
C PHE A 56 8.09 -8.53 -5.38
N LEU A 57 9.35 -8.96 -5.55
CA LEU A 57 9.87 -10.24 -5.05
C LEU A 57 9.71 -10.35 -3.53
N ARG A 58 9.99 -9.26 -2.79
CA ARG A 58 9.81 -9.23 -1.34
C ARG A 58 8.34 -9.33 -0.94
N ARG A 59 7.45 -8.63 -1.65
CA ARG A 59 6.00 -8.70 -1.41
C ARG A 59 5.44 -10.09 -1.66
N LEU A 60 5.96 -10.78 -2.68
CA LEU A 60 5.60 -12.17 -2.98
C LEU A 60 6.25 -13.21 -2.04
N ARG A 61 7.11 -12.78 -1.10
CA ARG A 61 7.91 -13.67 -0.23
C ARG A 61 8.78 -14.67 -0.98
N LEU A 62 9.15 -14.34 -2.22
CA LEU A 62 10.05 -15.18 -3.03
C LEU A 62 11.52 -15.03 -2.62
N ILE A 63 11.82 -14.05 -1.78
CA ILE A 63 13.18 -13.78 -1.28
C ILE A 63 13.18 -13.58 0.25
N PRO A 64 14.17 -14.15 0.96
CA PRO A 64 14.46 -13.84 2.36
C PRO A 64 14.71 -12.35 2.60
N ALA A 65 14.58 -11.90 3.85
CA ALA A 65 14.83 -10.51 4.22
C ALA A 65 16.29 -10.08 3.95
N ASN A 66 17.23 -10.99 4.17
CA ASN A 66 18.66 -10.72 3.97
C ASN A 66 18.99 -10.55 2.47
N ASP A 67 18.37 -11.35 1.60
CA ASP A 67 18.57 -11.23 0.15
C ASP A 67 17.85 -10.02 -0.44
N TYR A 68 16.78 -9.55 0.21
CA TYR A 68 16.11 -8.31 -0.18
C TYR A 68 17.05 -7.10 -0.13
N MET A 69 17.91 -7.00 0.88
CA MET A 69 18.87 -5.89 0.94
C MET A 69 19.91 -5.98 -0.18
N LYS A 70 20.43 -7.18 -0.47
CA LYS A 70 21.35 -7.41 -1.59
C LYS A 70 20.77 -6.95 -2.92
N ILE A 71 19.50 -7.28 -3.20
CA ILE A 71 18.82 -6.84 -4.44
C ILE A 71 18.61 -5.32 -4.45
N ARG A 72 18.38 -4.70 -3.29
CA ARG A 72 18.29 -3.24 -3.21
C ARG A 72 19.63 -2.54 -3.43
N ILE A 73 20.73 -3.09 -2.95
CA ILE A 73 22.08 -2.60 -3.29
C ILE A 73 22.35 -2.71 -4.80
N ALA A 74 21.82 -3.73 -5.47
CA ALA A 74 21.94 -3.85 -6.92
C ALA A 74 21.32 -2.67 -7.69
N CYS A 75 20.46 -1.85 -7.07
CA CYS A 75 19.96 -0.61 -7.65
C CYS A 75 21.09 0.42 -7.90
N LEU A 76 22.19 0.34 -7.16
CA LEU A 76 23.36 1.22 -7.29
C LEU A 76 24.31 0.80 -8.41
N ARG A 77 24.03 -0.31 -9.11
CA ARG A 77 24.91 -0.80 -10.17
C ARG A 77 25.07 0.23 -11.30
N GLY A 78 26.32 0.51 -11.65
CA GLY A 78 26.72 1.40 -12.73
C GLY A 78 26.94 2.86 -12.32
N PHE A 79 26.55 3.27 -11.11
CA PHE A 79 26.87 4.60 -10.61
C PHE A 79 28.36 4.70 -10.25
N SER A 80 29.01 5.84 -10.54
CA SER A 80 30.41 6.02 -10.17
C SER A 80 30.59 6.22 -8.65
N ARG A 81 31.77 5.86 -8.15
CA ARG A 81 32.17 6.07 -6.76
C ARG A 81 32.01 7.52 -6.34
N GLU A 82 32.51 8.44 -7.15
CA GLU A 82 32.52 9.88 -6.86
C GLU A 82 31.09 10.41 -6.76
N TRP A 83 30.21 9.99 -7.67
CA TRP A 83 28.81 10.39 -7.63
C TRP A 83 28.11 9.87 -6.38
N LEU A 84 28.31 8.59 -6.03
CA LEU A 84 27.72 8.01 -4.82
C LEU A 84 28.24 8.66 -3.54
N GLN A 85 29.52 9.00 -3.48
CA GLN A 85 30.11 9.74 -2.36
C GLN A 85 29.54 11.15 -2.24
N GLN A 86 29.40 11.88 -3.36
CA GLN A 86 28.74 13.18 -3.37
C GLN A 86 27.30 13.11 -2.88
N GLN A 87 26.54 12.10 -3.33
CA GLN A 87 25.17 11.92 -2.85
C GLN A 87 25.12 11.47 -1.38
N ALA A 88 26.09 10.69 -0.91
CA ALA A 88 26.19 10.30 0.50
C ALA A 88 26.50 11.51 1.38
N ALA A 89 27.37 12.42 0.95
CA ALA A 89 27.61 13.70 1.62
C ALA A 89 26.34 14.56 1.69
N ALA A 90 25.65 14.73 0.56
CA ALA A 90 24.37 15.45 0.52
C ALA A 90 23.31 14.78 1.42
N PHE A 91 23.25 13.46 1.46
CA PHE A 91 22.36 12.72 2.35
C PHE A 91 22.70 12.93 3.84
N ALA A 92 23.99 12.93 4.17
CA ALA A 92 24.46 13.17 5.52
C ALA A 92 24.18 14.60 6.01
N GLU A 93 24.20 15.58 5.11
CA GLU A 93 23.90 16.98 5.41
C GLU A 93 22.39 17.27 5.41
N GLU A 94 21.67 16.86 4.38
CA GLU A 94 20.27 17.25 4.16
C GLU A 94 19.27 16.38 4.93
N TYR A 95 19.57 15.09 5.15
CA TYR A 95 18.59 14.11 5.63
C TYR A 95 18.92 13.51 6.99
N LEU A 96 20.15 13.05 7.20
CA LEU A 96 20.53 12.40 8.46
C LEU A 96 20.22 13.22 9.73
N PRO A 97 20.36 14.56 9.76
CA PRO A 97 19.99 15.35 10.95
C PRO A 97 18.52 15.21 11.34
N SER A 98 17.62 14.96 10.37
CA SER A 98 16.18 14.82 10.64
C SER A 98 15.80 13.50 11.32
N ILE A 99 16.69 12.51 11.29
CA ILE A 99 16.49 11.19 11.90
C ILE A 99 17.58 10.88 12.94
N ARG A 100 18.40 11.86 13.32
CA ARG A 100 19.48 11.68 14.29
C ARG A 100 18.91 11.57 15.69
N LYS A 101 19.40 10.61 16.47
CA LYS A 101 19.04 10.47 17.88
C LYS A 101 20.01 11.31 18.70
N GLU A 102 19.60 12.54 19.02
CA GLU A 102 20.48 13.57 19.58
C GLU A 102 21.17 13.16 20.89
N ALA A 103 20.51 12.37 21.74
CA ALA A 103 21.08 11.92 23.01
C ALA A 103 22.27 10.97 22.78
N GLU A 104 22.08 9.97 21.92
CA GLU A 104 23.08 8.99 21.54
C GLU A 104 24.22 9.62 20.73
N TRP A 105 23.89 10.55 19.84
CA TRP A 105 24.88 11.32 19.11
C TRP A 105 25.73 12.21 20.03
N SER A 106 25.10 12.87 21.01
CA SER A 106 25.82 13.67 22.01
C SER A 106 26.73 12.80 22.87
N LEU A 107 26.30 11.57 23.22
CA LEU A 107 27.13 10.61 23.94
C LEU A 107 28.37 10.21 23.13
N LEU A 108 28.20 9.90 21.83
CA LEU A 108 29.31 9.63 20.91
C LEU A 108 30.31 10.79 20.90
N GLN A 109 29.83 12.02 20.72
CA GLN A 109 30.70 13.21 20.68
C GLN A 109 31.38 13.48 22.02
N GLY A 110 30.70 13.28 23.14
CA GLY A 110 31.29 13.37 24.48
C GLY A 110 32.45 12.40 24.67
N LYS A 111 32.29 11.14 24.24
CA LYS A 111 33.39 10.15 24.30
C LYS A 111 34.60 10.54 23.46
N ILE A 112 34.37 11.10 22.27
CA ILE A 112 35.46 11.63 21.43
C ILE A 112 36.15 12.82 22.12
N ALA A 113 35.38 13.74 22.71
CA ALA A 113 35.90 14.92 23.39
C ALA A 113 36.72 14.56 24.65
N ASP A 114 36.31 13.53 25.37
CA ASP A 114 37.01 13.01 26.56
C ASP A 114 38.30 12.23 26.21
N GLY A 115 38.67 12.16 24.92
CA GLY A 115 39.85 11.42 24.45
C GLY A 115 39.68 9.90 24.49
N SER A 116 38.43 9.42 24.60
CA SER A 116 38.15 7.99 24.55
C SER A 116 38.41 7.43 23.15
N ARG A 117 38.66 6.13 23.10
CA ARG A 117 38.82 5.37 21.86
C ARG A 117 37.45 4.98 21.34
N VAL A 118 37.06 5.50 20.18
CA VAL A 118 35.69 5.36 19.66
C VAL A 118 35.68 4.64 18.31
N VAL A 119 34.84 3.62 18.21
CA VAL A 119 34.64 2.80 17.02
C VAL A 119 33.18 2.81 16.60
N ILE A 120 32.93 2.94 15.30
CA ILE A 120 31.63 2.65 14.71
C ILE A 120 31.66 1.23 14.14
N ALA A 121 30.70 0.38 14.50
CA ALA A 121 30.56 -0.98 13.99
C ALA A 121 29.15 -1.20 13.46
N SER A 122 28.97 -1.18 12.15
CA SER A 122 27.65 -1.24 11.52
C SER A 122 27.59 -2.03 10.20
N TYR A 123 26.39 -2.47 9.85
CA TYR A 123 26.09 -3.06 8.54
C TYR A 123 25.57 -2.04 7.51
N SER A 124 25.53 -0.75 7.87
CA SER A 124 25.25 0.31 6.90
C SER A 124 26.38 0.42 5.88
N LEU A 125 26.06 0.91 4.67
CA LEU A 125 27.05 1.18 3.63
C LEU A 125 28.16 2.13 4.14
N ASP A 126 29.39 1.74 3.88
CA ASP A 126 30.62 2.50 4.16
C ASP A 126 30.54 3.96 3.70
N ILE A 127 30.13 4.21 2.46
CA ILE A 127 30.01 5.58 1.92
C ILE A 127 29.08 6.48 2.74
N ILE A 128 28.04 5.92 3.38
CA ILE A 128 27.11 6.66 4.24
C ILE A 128 27.76 6.95 5.59
N VAL A 129 28.40 5.93 6.18
CA VAL A 129 29.03 6.06 7.49
C VAL A 129 30.19 7.06 7.40
N TRP A 130 31.06 6.93 6.40
CA TRP A 130 32.15 7.87 6.15
C TRP A 130 31.67 9.30 5.89
N ALA A 131 30.61 9.49 5.11
CA ALA A 131 30.05 10.83 4.88
C ALA A 131 29.53 11.48 6.17
N CYS A 132 29.06 10.68 7.13
CA CYS A 132 28.47 11.17 8.37
C CYS A 132 29.51 11.43 9.46
N VAL A 133 30.45 10.50 9.67
CA VAL A 133 31.38 10.53 10.81
C VAL A 133 32.85 10.62 10.40
N GLY A 134 33.17 10.67 9.11
CA GLY A 134 34.56 10.63 8.63
C GLY A 134 35.43 11.81 9.05
N ASN A 135 34.82 12.93 9.43
CA ASN A 135 35.53 14.10 9.98
C ASN A 135 35.72 14.04 11.51
N LEU A 136 35.16 13.03 12.17
CA LEU A 136 35.32 12.82 13.61
C LEU A 136 36.62 12.05 13.87
N LYS A 137 37.25 12.31 15.02
CA LYS A 137 38.45 11.59 15.48
C LYS A 137 38.07 10.21 16.01
N LEU A 138 37.66 9.32 15.11
CA LEU A 138 37.37 7.92 15.41
C LEU A 138 38.65 7.10 15.28
N GLU A 139 38.73 6.01 16.05
CA GLU A 139 39.81 5.05 15.92
C GLU A 139 39.60 4.09 14.75
N HIS A 140 38.36 3.63 14.57
CA HIS A 140 38.01 2.72 13.48
C HIS A 140 36.54 2.91 13.05
N ILE A 141 36.28 2.75 11.75
CA ILE A 141 34.93 2.61 11.19
C ILE A 141 34.82 1.26 10.49
N LEU A 142 33.97 0.40 11.02
CA LEU A 142 33.62 -0.89 10.46
C LEU A 142 32.21 -0.77 9.87
N ALA A 143 32.13 -0.85 8.55
CA ALA A 143 30.92 -0.64 7.77
C ALA A 143 30.83 -1.69 6.65
N ALA A 144 29.65 -1.87 6.04
CA ALA A 144 29.49 -2.75 4.90
C ALA A 144 30.04 -2.07 3.64
N GLU A 145 31.12 -2.61 3.08
CA GLU A 145 31.77 -2.01 1.91
C GLU A 145 30.92 -2.17 0.66
N LEU A 146 30.80 -1.08 -0.12
CA LEU A 146 30.23 -1.14 -1.45
C LEU A 146 31.33 -1.52 -2.46
N GLU A 147 31.09 -2.57 -3.26
CA GLU A 147 32.08 -3.00 -4.25
C GLU A 147 32.05 -2.10 -5.50
N PHE A 148 33.24 -1.72 -5.96
CA PHE A 148 33.45 -0.97 -7.20
C PHE A 148 34.38 -1.77 -8.10
N ASP A 149 34.12 -1.76 -9.40
CA ASP A 149 35.01 -2.35 -10.39
C ASP A 149 36.25 -1.48 -10.66
N SER A 150 37.15 -1.99 -11.49
CA SER A 150 38.40 -1.30 -11.86
C SER A 150 38.17 0.03 -12.59
N SER A 151 36.96 0.29 -13.10
CA SER A 151 36.60 1.57 -13.73
C SER A 151 36.00 2.58 -12.74
N GLY A 152 35.86 2.20 -11.47
CA GLY A 152 35.24 3.03 -10.44
C GLY A 152 33.71 2.99 -10.44
N ALA A 153 33.10 2.09 -11.22
CA ALA A 153 31.64 1.92 -11.25
C ALA A 153 31.20 0.91 -10.16
N CYS A 154 30.12 1.24 -9.46
CA CYS A 154 29.52 0.36 -8.47
C CYS A 154 29.01 -0.92 -9.13
N THR A 155 29.40 -2.08 -8.59
CA THR A 155 28.99 -3.38 -9.13
C THR A 155 27.55 -3.73 -8.73
N GLY A 156 27.00 -3.02 -7.73
CA GLY A 156 25.72 -3.33 -7.10
C GLY A 156 25.78 -4.50 -6.13
N ARG A 157 26.97 -4.82 -5.61
CA ARG A 157 27.20 -5.85 -4.58
C ARG A 157 27.96 -5.23 -3.41
N TYR A 158 27.94 -5.95 -2.30
CA TYR A 158 28.85 -5.68 -1.19
C TYR A 158 30.24 -6.23 -1.52
N GLY A 159 31.28 -5.53 -1.08
CA GLY A 159 32.64 -6.05 -0.98
C GLY A 159 32.77 -6.88 0.29
N VAL A 160 33.51 -6.36 1.27
CA VAL A 160 33.56 -6.96 2.61
C VAL A 160 32.28 -6.64 3.39
N MET A 161 31.60 -7.68 3.88
CA MET A 161 30.39 -7.56 4.71
C MET A 161 30.67 -8.01 6.13
N PRO A 162 30.54 -7.12 7.13
CA PRO A 162 30.65 -7.54 8.52
C PRO A 162 29.59 -8.57 8.95
N HIS A 163 28.47 -8.67 8.22
CA HIS A 163 27.33 -9.51 8.58
C HIS A 163 27.56 -11.01 8.34
N ASN A 164 28.48 -11.41 7.46
CA ASN A 164 28.64 -12.82 7.14
C ASN A 164 29.32 -13.61 8.27
N GLU A 165 30.20 -12.95 9.02
CA GLU A 165 30.99 -13.55 10.10
C GLU A 165 30.70 -12.92 11.47
N GLY A 166 29.95 -11.80 11.51
CA GLY A 166 29.55 -11.08 12.71
C GLY A 166 30.48 -9.90 13.05
N LYS A 167 29.95 -8.86 13.70
CA LYS A 167 30.72 -7.66 14.10
C LYS A 167 31.92 -8.05 14.97
N LEU A 168 31.77 -9.03 15.85
CA LEU A 168 32.84 -9.51 16.74
C LEU A 168 34.03 -10.07 15.94
N HIS A 169 33.78 -10.88 14.91
CA HIS A 169 34.85 -11.49 14.11
C HIS A 169 35.73 -10.42 13.47
N HIS A 170 35.11 -9.41 12.87
CA HIS A 170 35.83 -8.32 12.22
C HIS A 170 36.55 -7.41 13.22
N LEU A 171 35.98 -7.15 14.40
CA LEU A 171 36.67 -6.38 15.44
C LEU A 171 37.90 -7.11 15.98
N LEU A 172 37.87 -8.43 16.10
CA LEU A 172 39.02 -9.24 16.53
C LEU A 172 40.21 -9.20 15.56
N ALA A 173 40.00 -8.74 14.32
CA ALA A 173 41.11 -8.52 13.38
C ALA A 173 41.94 -7.25 13.72
N PHE A 174 41.39 -6.34 14.53
CA PHE A 174 42.00 -5.05 14.84
C PHE A 174 42.32 -4.86 16.33
N TYR A 175 41.65 -5.61 17.21
CA TYR A 175 41.73 -5.42 18.65
C TYR A 175 42.02 -6.75 19.36
N ASP A 176 42.74 -6.66 20.47
CA ASP A 176 42.95 -7.80 21.35
C ASP A 176 41.62 -8.27 21.97
N LYS A 177 41.53 -9.58 22.21
CA LYS A 177 40.33 -10.23 22.73
C LYS A 177 39.91 -9.68 24.10
N GLU A 178 40.85 -9.49 25.01
CA GLU A 178 40.54 -8.95 26.35
C GLU A 178 40.25 -7.45 26.29
N GLU A 179 40.89 -6.72 25.37
CA GLU A 179 40.56 -5.32 25.11
C GLU A 179 39.11 -5.15 24.65
N LEU A 180 38.66 -5.93 23.66
CA LEU A 180 37.26 -5.94 23.21
C LEU A 180 36.32 -6.40 24.32
N ARG A 181 36.70 -7.41 25.10
CA ARG A 181 35.88 -7.91 26.20
C ARG A 181 35.61 -6.83 27.25
N ASN A 182 36.55 -5.93 27.49
CA ASN A 182 36.41 -4.82 28.44
C ASN A 182 35.78 -3.56 27.82
N SER A 183 35.38 -3.60 26.54
CA SER A 183 34.79 -2.45 25.85
C SER A 183 33.32 -2.19 26.23
N PHE A 184 32.86 -0.97 25.96
CA PHE A 184 31.44 -0.61 25.96
C PHE A 184 30.87 -0.79 24.56
N TYR A 185 29.68 -1.39 24.43
CA TYR A 185 28.99 -1.51 23.16
C TYR A 185 27.56 -0.98 23.24
N MET A 186 27.18 -0.09 22.33
CA MET A 186 25.83 0.47 22.26
C MET A 186 25.09 0.03 21.00
N THR A 187 23.89 -0.54 21.16
CA THR A 187 23.02 -1.00 20.07
C THR A 187 21.54 -0.87 20.43
N ASP A 188 20.64 -0.80 19.46
CA ASP A 188 19.19 -0.97 19.64
C ASP A 188 18.71 -2.41 19.33
N ASP A 189 19.54 -3.23 18.67
CA ASP A 189 19.18 -4.59 18.26
C ASP A 189 20.13 -5.64 18.85
N ALA A 190 19.84 -6.03 20.08
CA ALA A 190 20.60 -7.06 20.78
C ALA A 190 20.55 -8.45 20.11
N VAL A 191 19.57 -8.72 19.23
CA VAL A 191 19.46 -10.00 18.53
C VAL A 191 20.39 -10.03 17.34
N ALA A 192 20.34 -8.98 16.50
CA ALA A 192 21.21 -8.85 15.34
C ALA A 192 22.69 -8.74 15.74
N ASP A 193 22.97 -8.13 16.90
CA ASP A 193 24.32 -7.94 17.43
C ASP A 193 24.66 -8.88 18.59
N SER A 194 23.99 -10.04 18.66
CA SER A 194 24.13 -10.97 19.78
C SER A 194 25.55 -11.51 19.96
N ASP A 195 26.35 -11.57 18.90
CA ASP A 195 27.76 -11.96 18.94
C ASP A 195 28.61 -10.98 19.77
N LEU A 196 28.45 -9.68 19.52
CA LEU A 196 29.20 -8.64 20.21
C LEU A 196 28.59 -8.32 21.59
N VAL A 197 27.26 -8.26 21.69
CA VAL A 197 26.53 -8.03 22.96
C VAL A 197 26.85 -9.12 23.98
N GLY A 198 26.90 -10.38 23.56
CA GLY A 198 27.23 -11.50 24.43
C GLY A 198 28.72 -11.59 24.80
N PHE A 199 29.58 -10.86 24.09
CA PHE A 199 31.03 -10.92 24.26
C PHE A 199 31.59 -9.81 25.16
N VAL A 200 31.09 -8.58 25.03
CA VAL A 200 31.57 -7.43 25.81
C VAL A 200 31.03 -7.44 27.24
N LYS A 201 31.78 -6.89 28.20
CA LYS A 201 31.36 -6.75 29.60
C LYS A 201 30.30 -5.67 29.82
N HIS A 202 30.27 -4.63 28.97
CA HIS A 202 29.43 -3.46 29.17
C HIS A 202 28.52 -3.17 27.96
N PRO A 203 27.54 -4.04 27.64
CA PRO A 203 26.56 -3.76 26.61
C PRO A 203 25.51 -2.74 27.10
N SER A 204 25.14 -1.81 26.24
CA SER A 204 24.08 -0.82 26.43
C SER A 204 23.05 -0.98 25.32
N ILE A 205 21.88 -1.54 25.68
CA ILE A 205 20.79 -1.78 24.74
C ILE A 205 19.79 -0.65 24.86
N ILE A 206 19.63 0.14 23.80
CA ILE A 206 18.69 1.26 23.79
C ILE A 206 17.30 0.73 23.46
N ALA A 207 16.32 1.08 24.29
CA ALA A 207 14.93 0.76 23.99
C ALA A 207 14.46 1.61 22.79
N ASP A 208 14.05 0.94 21.72
CA ASP A 208 13.47 1.60 20.54
C ASP A 208 12.17 2.33 20.93
N ALA A 209 12.24 3.65 21.12
CA ALA A 209 11.07 4.50 21.34
C ALA A 209 10.07 4.38 20.18
N THR A 210 10.51 3.98 18.99
CA THR A 210 9.64 3.74 17.84
C THR A 210 8.89 2.41 17.90
N ALA A 211 9.29 1.44 18.74
CA ALA A 211 8.47 0.25 18.98
C ALA A 211 7.16 0.61 19.71
N ASN A 212 7.26 1.45 20.75
CA ASN A 212 6.10 1.98 21.47
C ASN A 212 5.37 3.09 20.70
N GLY A 213 6.12 3.93 19.98
CA GLY A 213 5.57 5.00 19.14
C GLY A 213 4.89 4.51 17.86
N ARG A 214 5.40 3.48 17.18
CA ARG A 214 4.70 2.84 16.05
C ARG A 214 3.53 2.01 16.52
N GLU A 215 3.58 1.39 17.69
CA GLU A 215 2.42 0.68 18.22
C GLU A 215 1.31 1.65 18.65
N SER A 216 1.62 2.80 19.26
CA SER A 216 0.63 3.85 19.57
C SER A 216 0.12 4.57 18.31
N MET A 217 1.00 4.84 17.33
CA MET A 217 0.65 5.43 16.04
C MET A 217 -0.16 4.45 15.19
N LEU A 218 0.14 3.13 15.17
CA LEU A 218 -0.71 2.12 14.52
C LEU A 218 -2.01 1.84 15.29
N LYS A 219 -2.01 1.92 16.63
CA LYS A 219 -3.23 1.82 17.47
C LYS A 219 -4.14 3.04 17.32
N GLY A 220 -3.60 4.20 16.95
CA GLY A 220 -4.34 5.42 16.63
C GLY A 220 -4.76 5.56 15.16
N VAL A 221 -3.94 5.11 14.21
CA VAL A 221 -4.14 5.31 12.75
C VAL A 221 -5.06 4.26 12.09
N LEU A 222 -5.41 3.17 12.79
CA LEU A 222 -6.19 2.05 12.22
C LEU A 222 -7.49 1.73 12.96
N ARG A 223 -8.15 2.73 13.56
CA ARG A 223 -9.49 2.53 14.15
C ARG A 223 -10.64 2.71 13.15
N CYS A 224 -10.43 3.42 12.06
CA CYS A 224 -11.43 3.58 10.99
C CYS A 224 -10.83 3.22 9.64
N LEU A 225 -11.60 2.50 8.84
CA LEU A 225 -11.20 2.25 7.46
C LEU A 225 -11.10 3.56 6.70
N PRO A 226 -10.11 3.68 5.82
CA PRO A 226 -9.94 4.91 5.12
C PRO A 226 -10.96 5.07 4.00
N GLY A 227 -11.72 6.17 4.04
CA GLY A 227 -12.45 6.65 2.88
C GLY A 227 -11.50 6.86 1.70
N VAL A 228 -12.05 7.01 0.49
CA VAL A 228 -11.27 7.32 -0.73
C VAL A 228 -10.25 8.44 -0.49
N TYR A 229 -10.59 9.38 0.39
CA TYR A 229 -9.76 10.50 0.74
C TYR A 229 -8.52 10.16 1.57
N TYR A 230 -8.54 9.14 2.44
CA TYR A 230 -7.30 8.70 3.13
C TYR A 230 -6.40 7.87 2.24
N TYR A 231 -6.96 7.13 1.27
CA TYR A 231 -6.13 6.57 0.21
C TYR A 231 -5.49 7.72 -0.60
N ALA A 232 -6.26 8.77 -0.93
CA ALA A 232 -5.79 9.98 -1.61
C ALA A 232 -4.72 10.80 -0.86
N THR A 233 -4.63 10.69 0.46
CA THR A 233 -3.62 11.41 1.27
C THR A 233 -2.34 10.60 1.50
N ARG A 234 -2.35 9.27 1.30
CA ARG A 234 -1.18 8.40 1.54
C ARG A 234 -0.33 8.15 0.30
N TYR A 235 -0.85 8.36 -0.90
CA TYR A 235 -0.07 8.34 -2.14
C TYR A 235 0.33 9.78 -2.56
N ARG A 236 1.53 9.95 -3.13
CA ARG A 236 1.96 11.25 -3.69
C ARG A 236 0.92 11.68 -4.73
N ARG A 237 0.23 12.81 -4.47
CA ARG A 237 -0.93 13.36 -5.19
C ARG A 237 -0.88 13.36 -6.74
N ALA A 238 0.28 13.14 -7.37
CA ALA A 238 0.40 13.10 -8.83
C ALA A 238 -0.04 11.75 -9.43
N PHE A 239 0.34 10.62 -8.83
CA PHE A 239 0.08 9.30 -9.42
C PHE A 239 -1.38 8.89 -9.31
N GLU A 240 -2.04 9.18 -8.19
CA GLU A 240 -3.47 8.92 -8.04
C GLU A 240 -4.34 9.97 -8.73
N ARG A 241 -3.92 11.25 -8.82
CA ARG A 241 -4.61 12.16 -9.75
C ARG A 241 -4.51 11.62 -11.17
N ALA A 242 -3.34 11.17 -11.61
CA ALA A 242 -3.19 10.53 -12.92
C ALA A 242 -4.05 9.27 -13.05
N ALA A 243 -4.13 8.39 -12.03
CA ALA A 243 -4.93 7.16 -12.09
C ALA A 243 -6.45 7.40 -11.97
N HIS A 244 -6.89 8.37 -11.16
CA HIS A 244 -8.29 8.81 -11.11
C HIS A 244 -8.66 9.55 -12.40
N ILE A 245 -7.79 10.42 -12.90
CA ILE A 245 -7.93 11.05 -14.21
C ILE A 245 -8.03 9.95 -15.26
N LEU A 246 -7.11 8.98 -15.34
CA LEU A 246 -7.20 7.87 -16.28
C LEU A 246 -8.49 7.08 -16.12
N LYS A 247 -8.87 6.70 -14.89
CA LYS A 247 -10.06 5.88 -14.62
C LYS A 247 -11.34 6.58 -15.05
N TYR A 248 -11.51 7.85 -14.68
CA TYR A 248 -12.70 8.61 -15.04
C TYR A 248 -12.66 9.07 -16.49
N TRP A 249 -11.53 9.57 -16.99
CA TRP A 249 -11.38 10.01 -18.38
C TRP A 249 -11.43 8.87 -19.38
N MET A 250 -10.94 7.67 -19.07
CA MET A 250 -11.17 6.50 -19.93
C MET A 250 -12.65 6.13 -19.96
N THR A 251 -13.35 6.19 -18.83
CA THR A 251 -14.80 5.95 -18.79
C THR A 251 -15.52 7.00 -19.64
N TYR A 252 -15.17 8.29 -19.50
CA TYR A 252 -15.70 9.37 -20.33
C TYR A 252 -15.29 9.24 -21.81
N ALA A 253 -14.07 8.82 -22.13
CA ALA A 253 -13.60 8.65 -23.50
C ALA A 253 -14.31 7.49 -24.20
N VAL A 254 -14.54 6.37 -23.49
CA VAL A 254 -15.36 5.26 -23.99
C VAL A 254 -16.80 5.73 -24.20
N LEU A 255 -17.37 6.48 -23.25
CA LEU A 255 -18.73 7.01 -23.38
C LEU A 255 -18.85 8.02 -24.54
N LEU A 256 -17.88 8.91 -24.72
CA LEU A 256 -17.83 9.87 -25.82
C LEU A 256 -17.62 9.17 -27.17
N TYR A 257 -16.83 8.10 -27.21
CA TYR A 257 -16.66 7.25 -28.39
C TYR A 257 -17.94 6.50 -28.76
N LEU A 258 -18.68 6.01 -27.76
CA LEU A 258 -19.99 5.39 -27.98
C LEU A 258 -21.02 6.43 -28.43
N ILE A 259 -21.00 7.65 -27.88
CA ILE A 259 -21.82 8.78 -28.33
C ILE A 259 -21.51 9.17 -29.77
N SER A 260 -20.24 9.12 -30.20
CA SER A 260 -19.84 9.50 -31.55
C SER A 260 -20.24 8.48 -32.61
N ARG A 261 -20.87 7.36 -32.22
CA ARG A 261 -21.52 6.45 -33.14
C ARG A 261 -23.03 6.71 -33.09
N ASP A 262 -23.59 7.18 -34.21
CA ASP A 262 -24.99 7.64 -34.30
C ASP A 262 -26.00 6.56 -33.90
N ASP A 263 -25.66 5.28 -34.02
CA ASP A 263 -26.48 4.13 -33.65
C ASP A 263 -26.52 3.84 -32.14
N MET A 264 -25.59 4.39 -31.37
CA MET A 264 -25.44 4.10 -29.93
C MET A 264 -25.81 5.27 -29.02
N LEU A 265 -26.16 6.45 -29.58
CA LEU A 265 -26.48 7.66 -28.82
C LEU A 265 -27.61 7.41 -27.81
N HIS A 266 -28.71 6.80 -28.26
CA HIS A 266 -29.88 6.53 -27.42
C HIS A 266 -29.61 5.55 -26.27
N GLN A 267 -28.58 4.71 -26.38
CA GLN A 267 -28.18 3.75 -25.34
C GLN A 267 -27.10 4.32 -24.41
N SER A 268 -26.25 5.21 -24.93
CA SER A 268 -25.11 5.77 -24.19
C SER A 268 -25.53 6.86 -23.22
N VAL A 269 -26.48 7.72 -23.61
CA VAL A 269 -26.95 8.84 -22.75
C VAL A 269 -27.55 8.33 -21.42
N PRO A 270 -28.46 7.34 -21.40
CA PRO A 270 -28.95 6.75 -20.16
C PRO A 270 -27.84 6.17 -19.26
N CYS A 271 -26.83 5.55 -19.88
CA CYS A 271 -25.69 5.01 -19.13
C CYS A 271 -24.89 6.09 -18.39
N ILE A 272 -24.71 7.24 -19.04
CA ILE A 272 -24.01 8.40 -18.46
C ILE A 272 -24.82 8.97 -17.30
N VAL A 273 -26.12 9.19 -17.51
CA VAL A 273 -27.00 9.77 -16.49
C VAL A 273 -27.06 8.86 -15.26
N ALA A 274 -27.13 7.55 -15.44
CA ALA A 274 -27.12 6.59 -14.35
C ALA A 274 -25.78 6.53 -13.60
N TRP A 275 -24.65 6.59 -14.32
CA TRP A 275 -23.32 6.67 -13.70
C TRP A 275 -23.15 7.95 -12.87
N LEU A 276 -23.61 9.09 -13.39
CA LEU A 276 -23.59 10.35 -12.67
C LEU A 276 -24.46 10.27 -11.40
N ALA A 277 -25.65 9.66 -11.48
CA ALA A 277 -26.53 9.50 -10.33
C ALA A 277 -25.86 8.65 -9.23
N PHE A 278 -25.17 7.58 -9.62
CA PHE A 278 -24.37 6.76 -8.73
C PHE A 278 -23.23 7.53 -8.05
N MET A 279 -22.44 8.28 -8.83
CA MET A 279 -21.32 9.05 -8.30
C MET A 279 -21.77 10.10 -7.27
N ASN A 280 -22.97 10.66 -7.43
CA ASN A 280 -23.51 11.61 -6.45
C ASN A 280 -23.86 10.96 -5.11
N ILE A 281 -24.46 9.77 -5.14
CA ILE A 281 -24.73 9.02 -3.91
C ILE A 281 -23.42 8.57 -3.26
N TYR A 282 -22.46 8.11 -4.07
CA TYR A 282 -21.13 7.72 -3.61
C TYR A 282 -20.43 8.86 -2.84
N ASP A 283 -20.48 10.07 -3.37
CA ASP A 283 -19.87 11.25 -2.76
C ASP A 283 -20.46 11.57 -1.38
N ILE A 284 -21.78 11.41 -1.19
CA ILE A 284 -22.46 11.64 0.11
C ILE A 284 -21.83 10.74 1.18
N PHE A 285 -21.75 9.44 0.90
CA PHE A 285 -21.28 8.47 1.88
C PHE A 285 -19.76 8.48 2.07
N ALA A 286 -19.01 8.79 1.01
CA ALA A 286 -17.57 9.02 1.13
C ALA A 286 -17.29 10.17 2.11
N ARG A 287 -18.04 11.28 1.99
CA ARG A 287 -17.90 12.45 2.86
C ARG A 287 -18.35 12.17 4.30
N GLU A 288 -19.42 11.40 4.49
CA GLU A 288 -19.85 10.95 5.81
C GLU A 288 -18.75 10.12 6.49
N ASN A 289 -18.17 9.16 5.76
CA ASN A 289 -17.08 8.32 6.27
C ASN A 289 -15.82 9.15 6.62
N ASP A 290 -15.46 10.14 5.80
CA ASP A 290 -14.34 11.03 6.11
C ASP A 290 -14.60 11.88 7.36
N THR A 291 -15.83 12.34 7.54
CA THR A 291 -16.25 13.09 8.75
C THR A 291 -16.18 12.21 10.00
N PHE A 292 -16.59 10.95 9.89
CA PHE A 292 -16.50 9.98 10.98
C PHE A 292 -15.04 9.66 11.33
N ALA A 293 -14.19 9.43 10.32
CA ALA A 293 -12.78 9.15 10.52
C ALA A 293 -12.03 10.34 11.12
N ALA A 294 -12.33 11.58 10.69
CA ALA A 294 -11.74 12.78 11.26
C ALA A 294 -12.02 12.92 12.77
N LYS A 295 -13.19 12.50 13.27
CA LYS A 295 -13.51 12.53 14.70
C LYS A 295 -12.70 11.54 15.55
N LEU A 296 -12.14 10.50 14.91
CA LEU A 296 -11.49 9.38 15.59
C LEU A 296 -9.96 9.38 15.45
N GLU A 297 -9.39 10.26 14.62
CA GLU A 297 -7.95 10.38 14.40
C GLU A 297 -7.32 11.52 15.20
N ALA A 298 -6.08 11.32 15.66
CA ALA A 298 -5.34 12.29 16.46
C ALA A 298 -4.94 13.57 15.68
N HIS A 299 -4.91 13.51 14.34
CA HIS A 299 -4.56 14.63 13.46
C HIS A 299 -5.62 14.85 12.36
N PRO A 300 -6.79 15.41 12.71
CA PRO A 300 -7.97 15.50 11.83
C PRO A 300 -7.81 16.42 10.62
N THR A 301 -6.86 17.35 10.64
CA THR A 301 -6.65 18.37 9.61
C THR A 301 -6.20 17.82 8.26
N ALA A 302 -5.71 16.57 8.21
CA ALA A 302 -5.30 15.92 6.98
C ALA A 302 -6.49 15.44 6.11
N ARG A 303 -7.70 15.35 6.66
CA ARG A 303 -8.90 14.82 5.98
C ARG A 303 -10.00 15.85 5.72
N THR A 304 -9.87 17.09 6.21
CA THR A 304 -10.94 18.07 6.06
C THR A 304 -11.06 18.55 4.62
N TRP A 305 -12.17 18.20 3.97
CA TRP A 305 -12.57 18.77 2.69
C TRP A 305 -12.63 20.31 2.84
N PRO A 306 -11.98 21.11 1.98
CA PRO A 306 -11.85 22.56 2.17
C PRO A 306 -13.15 23.37 1.92
N GLY A 307 -14.32 22.78 2.08
CA GLY A 307 -15.61 23.38 1.76
C GLY A 307 -16.34 23.94 2.99
N ARG A 308 -16.89 25.16 2.88
CA ARG A 308 -17.71 25.81 3.92
C ARG A 308 -19.10 25.17 4.14
N GLN A 309 -19.55 24.29 3.24
CA GLN A 309 -20.87 23.66 3.36
C GLN A 309 -20.86 22.54 4.41
N GLY A 310 -21.79 22.58 5.36
CA GLY A 310 -22.04 21.46 6.28
C GLY A 310 -22.55 20.21 5.56
N MET A 311 -22.43 19.04 6.21
CA MET A 311 -22.81 17.74 5.63
C MET A 311 -24.27 17.70 5.16
N ALA A 312 -25.18 18.34 5.91
CA ALA A 312 -26.60 18.42 5.54
C ALA A 312 -26.81 19.17 4.21
N GLY A 313 -26.18 20.34 4.03
CA GLY A 313 -26.27 21.11 2.80
C GLY A 313 -25.70 20.37 1.59
N PHE A 314 -24.61 19.63 1.80
CA PHE A 314 -24.02 18.77 0.76
C PHE A 314 -24.94 17.61 0.37
N ALA A 315 -25.50 16.91 1.35
CA ALA A 315 -26.42 15.80 1.12
C ALA A 315 -27.68 16.26 0.36
N VAL A 316 -28.27 17.39 0.76
CA VAL A 316 -29.44 17.98 0.07
C VAL A 316 -29.10 18.32 -1.39
N THR A 317 -27.96 18.97 -1.63
CA THR A 317 -27.54 19.34 -3.00
C THR A 317 -27.38 18.10 -3.87
N LYS A 318 -26.75 17.05 -3.34
CA LYS A 318 -26.53 15.79 -4.06
C LYS A 318 -27.82 14.99 -4.27
N ALA A 319 -28.75 15.01 -3.31
CA ALA A 319 -30.06 14.39 -3.43
C ALA A 319 -30.91 15.06 -4.51
N LEU A 320 -30.95 16.40 -4.53
CA LEU A 320 -31.64 17.17 -5.59
C LEU A 320 -31.06 16.85 -6.97
N PHE A 321 -29.74 16.84 -7.10
CA PHE A 321 -29.10 16.51 -8.37
C PHE A 321 -29.37 15.06 -8.79
N THR A 322 -29.41 14.11 -7.84
CA THR A 322 -29.80 12.72 -8.12
C THR A 322 -31.25 12.63 -8.60
N ALA A 323 -32.18 13.40 -8.00
CA ALA A 323 -33.57 13.45 -8.43
C ALA A 323 -33.71 14.00 -9.86
N ILE A 324 -32.94 15.03 -10.22
CA ILE A 324 -32.89 15.57 -11.59
C ILE A 324 -32.39 14.49 -12.56
N LEU A 325 -31.34 13.74 -12.21
CA LEU A 325 -30.82 12.67 -13.05
C LEU A 325 -31.82 11.51 -13.20
N LEU A 326 -32.57 11.17 -12.15
CA LEU A 326 -33.65 10.18 -12.24
C LEU A 326 -34.80 10.66 -13.13
N ALA A 327 -35.19 11.93 -13.03
CA ALA A 327 -36.19 12.51 -13.93
C ALA A 327 -35.72 12.49 -15.40
N ALA A 328 -34.43 12.77 -15.64
CA ALA A 328 -33.83 12.63 -16.97
C ALA A 328 -33.84 11.17 -17.46
N MET A 329 -33.53 10.19 -16.61
CA MET A 329 -33.64 8.77 -16.95
C MET A 329 -35.08 8.35 -17.26
N TYR A 330 -36.05 8.87 -16.51
CA TYR A 330 -37.46 8.61 -16.77
C TYR A 330 -37.86 9.11 -18.16
N ALA A 331 -37.44 10.32 -18.52
CA ALA A 331 -37.74 10.91 -19.83
C ALA A 331 -37.05 10.16 -20.98
N LEU A 332 -35.82 9.69 -20.78
CA LEU A 332 -35.00 9.07 -21.82
C LEU A 332 -35.26 7.58 -22.02
N SER A 333 -35.61 6.85 -20.95
CA SER A 333 -35.65 5.38 -20.94
C SER A 333 -36.92 4.80 -20.33
N GLY A 334 -37.86 5.66 -19.94
CA GLY A 334 -39.16 5.26 -19.39
C GLY A 334 -39.15 4.89 -17.91
N PRO A 335 -40.34 4.58 -17.36
CA PRO A 335 -40.55 4.36 -15.93
C PRO A 335 -39.75 3.17 -15.39
N THR A 336 -39.67 2.07 -16.15
CA THR A 336 -39.03 0.83 -15.69
C THR A 336 -37.54 1.03 -15.42
N ALA A 337 -36.81 1.63 -16.36
CA ALA A 337 -35.38 1.89 -16.20
C ALA A 337 -35.09 2.87 -15.05
N CYS A 338 -35.93 3.90 -14.91
CA CYS A 338 -35.84 4.84 -13.78
C CYS A 338 -36.07 4.14 -12.44
N MET A 339 -37.07 3.28 -12.33
CA MET A 339 -37.38 2.54 -11.09
C MET A 339 -36.27 1.53 -10.74
N SER A 340 -35.71 0.83 -11.74
CA SER A 340 -34.57 -0.06 -11.54
C SER A 340 -33.33 0.68 -11.03
N LEU A 341 -33.02 1.84 -11.63
CA LEU A 341 -31.91 2.67 -11.17
C LEU A 341 -32.17 3.21 -9.75
N ALA A 342 -33.37 3.71 -9.47
CA ALA A 342 -33.73 4.22 -8.14
C ALA A 342 -33.61 3.13 -7.06
N GLY A 343 -34.10 1.92 -7.32
CA GLY A 343 -33.98 0.78 -6.40
C GLY A 343 -32.53 0.37 -6.14
N LEU A 344 -31.70 0.41 -7.19
CA LEU A 344 -30.27 0.11 -7.11
C LEU A 344 -29.47 1.18 -6.35
N LEU A 345 -29.78 2.45 -6.59
CA LEU A 345 -29.23 3.58 -5.86
C LEU A 345 -29.59 3.51 -4.36
N LEU A 346 -30.84 3.13 -4.04
CA LEU A 346 -31.27 2.89 -2.66
C LEU A 346 -30.52 1.72 -2.03
N ALA A 347 -30.36 0.60 -2.76
CA ALA A 347 -29.59 -0.55 -2.28
C ALA A 347 -28.14 -0.19 -1.98
N VAL A 348 -27.48 0.59 -2.86
CA VAL A 348 -26.13 1.12 -2.64
C VAL A 348 -26.10 2.00 -1.39
N ALA A 349 -27.07 2.90 -1.24
CA ALA A 349 -27.17 3.77 -0.08
C ALA A 349 -27.33 2.96 1.23
N CYS A 350 -28.14 1.91 1.23
CA CYS A 350 -28.28 0.99 2.35
C CYS A 350 -26.97 0.26 2.66
N ILE A 351 -26.27 -0.26 1.64
CA ILE A 351 -24.96 -0.92 1.81
C ILE A 351 -23.95 0.05 2.43
N PHE A 352 -23.92 1.30 1.98
CA PHE A 352 -23.06 2.33 2.56
C PHE A 352 -23.43 2.69 3.99
N ALA A 353 -24.72 2.84 4.30
CA ALA A 353 -25.17 3.12 5.66
C ALA A 353 -24.81 1.95 6.61
N ILE A 354 -25.00 0.71 6.17
CA ILE A 354 -24.61 -0.49 6.91
C ILE A 354 -23.09 -0.53 7.06
N HIS A 355 -22.33 -0.26 6.00
CA HIS A 355 -20.87 -0.15 6.03
C HIS A 355 -20.45 0.86 7.10
N ASN A 356 -20.93 2.10 7.04
CA ASN A 356 -20.54 3.17 7.96
C ASN A 356 -20.85 2.82 9.43
N ARG A 357 -21.99 2.16 9.68
CA ARG A 357 -22.37 1.71 11.03
C ARG A 357 -21.58 0.50 11.54
N THR A 358 -21.15 -0.39 10.64
CA THR A 358 -20.50 -1.67 10.99
C THR A 358 -18.99 -1.70 10.68
N ALA A 359 -18.42 -0.64 10.10
CA ALA A 359 -17.03 -0.58 9.65
C ALA A 359 -16.03 -0.79 10.79
N SER A 360 -16.38 -0.40 12.02
CA SER A 360 -15.57 -0.67 13.21
C SER A 360 -15.47 -2.18 13.52
N MET A 361 -16.50 -2.95 13.16
CA MET A 361 -16.65 -4.38 13.45
C MET A 361 -16.23 -5.29 12.30
N LEU A 362 -16.52 -4.94 11.04
CA LEU A 362 -16.46 -5.86 9.87
C LEU A 362 -15.56 -5.35 8.73
N ARG A 363 -14.42 -4.73 9.10
CA ARG A 363 -13.47 -4.01 8.22
C ARG A 363 -13.37 -4.52 6.76
N ILE A 364 -12.89 -5.75 6.54
CA ILE A 364 -12.63 -6.27 5.18
C ILE A 364 -13.93 -6.48 4.35
N PRO A 365 -14.95 -7.20 4.88
CA PRO A 365 -16.20 -7.44 4.16
C PRO A 365 -16.86 -6.17 3.60
N THR A 366 -16.91 -5.12 4.39
CA THR A 366 -17.71 -3.95 4.04
C THR A 366 -17.06 -3.14 2.91
N PHE A 367 -15.73 -3.14 2.75
CA PHE A 367 -15.05 -2.54 1.60
C PHE A 367 -15.33 -3.30 0.29
N PHE A 368 -15.28 -4.64 0.34
CA PHE A 368 -15.62 -5.47 -0.80
C PHE A 368 -17.08 -5.27 -1.24
N SER A 369 -18.02 -5.15 -0.30
CA SER A 369 -19.42 -4.85 -0.60
C SER A 369 -19.59 -3.51 -1.32
N LEU A 370 -18.80 -2.48 -0.97
CA LEU A 370 -18.80 -1.19 -1.68
C LEU A 370 -18.21 -1.27 -3.08
N TYR A 371 -17.27 -2.17 -3.30
CA TYR A 371 -16.66 -2.38 -4.62
C TYR A 371 -17.57 -3.21 -5.54
N ILE A 372 -18.24 -4.21 -4.98
CA ILE A 372 -19.23 -5.02 -5.68
C ILE A 372 -20.45 -4.17 -6.05
N SER A 373 -20.91 -3.28 -5.16
CA SER A 373 -22.04 -2.40 -5.46
C SER A 373 -21.74 -1.43 -6.62
N LYS A 374 -20.50 -0.93 -6.75
CA LYS A 374 -20.05 -0.17 -7.94
C LYS A 374 -20.18 -0.97 -9.23
N GLY A 375 -19.75 -2.22 -9.21
CA GLY A 375 -19.83 -3.11 -10.37
C GLY A 375 -21.28 -3.43 -10.74
N LEU A 376 -22.12 -3.76 -9.75
CA LEU A 376 -23.53 -4.07 -9.97
C LEU A 376 -24.32 -2.90 -10.54
N VAL A 377 -24.02 -1.67 -10.11
CA VAL A 377 -24.67 -0.48 -10.66
C VAL A 377 -24.41 -0.33 -12.15
N PHE A 378 -23.15 -0.47 -12.54
CA PHE A 378 -22.77 -0.41 -13.94
C PHE A 378 -23.41 -1.54 -14.75
N LEU A 379 -23.47 -2.75 -14.21
CA LEU A 379 -24.06 -3.91 -14.89
C LEU A 379 -25.56 -3.76 -15.15
N VAL A 380 -26.33 -3.28 -14.19
CA VAL A 380 -27.78 -3.06 -14.38
C VAL A 380 -28.05 -1.99 -15.44
N VAL A 381 -27.24 -0.93 -15.41
CA VAL A 381 -27.32 0.16 -16.38
C VAL A 381 -26.96 -0.31 -17.79
N CYS A 382 -25.87 -1.07 -17.92
CA CYS A 382 -25.47 -1.64 -19.21
C CYS A 382 -26.43 -2.73 -19.69
N HIS A 383 -27.00 -3.56 -18.81
CA HIS A 383 -27.93 -4.62 -19.19
C HIS A 383 -29.26 -4.09 -19.73
N ALA A 384 -29.72 -2.93 -19.23
CA ALA A 384 -30.89 -2.25 -19.76
C ALA A 384 -30.65 -1.65 -21.16
N SER A 385 -29.41 -1.58 -21.65
CA SER A 385 -29.05 -0.80 -22.85
C SER A 385 -28.18 -1.54 -23.87
N LEU A 386 -27.49 -2.62 -23.51
CA LEU A 386 -26.52 -3.32 -24.36
C LEU A 386 -26.83 -4.81 -24.49
N THR A 387 -26.57 -5.37 -25.67
CA THR A 387 -26.57 -6.83 -25.90
C THR A 387 -25.48 -7.52 -25.08
N THR A 388 -25.69 -8.80 -24.77
CA THR A 388 -24.98 -9.64 -23.80
C THR A 388 -23.45 -9.70 -23.93
N LEU A 389 -22.88 -9.33 -25.09
CA LEU A 389 -21.47 -9.49 -25.41
C LEU A 389 -20.56 -8.46 -24.70
N SER A 390 -21.00 -7.20 -24.57
CA SER A 390 -20.20 -6.14 -23.94
C SER A 390 -20.15 -6.23 -22.41
N ILE A 391 -21.16 -6.87 -21.81
CA ILE A 391 -21.26 -7.13 -20.38
C ILE A 391 -20.22 -8.18 -19.95
N TYR A 392 -19.97 -9.18 -20.80
CA TYR A 392 -19.00 -10.25 -20.53
C TYR A 392 -17.56 -9.71 -20.50
N GLU A 393 -17.17 -8.93 -21.50
CA GLU A 393 -15.82 -8.36 -21.60
C GLU A 393 -15.51 -7.42 -20.43
N TYR A 394 -16.48 -6.61 -20.02
CA TYR A 394 -16.33 -5.74 -18.86
C TYR A 394 -16.30 -6.51 -17.53
N LEU A 395 -17.12 -7.55 -17.35
CA LEU A 395 -17.10 -8.40 -16.16
C LEU A 395 -15.75 -9.08 -15.97
N VAL A 396 -15.19 -9.63 -17.06
CA VAL A 396 -13.86 -10.24 -17.05
C VAL A 396 -12.81 -9.20 -16.70
N PHE A 397 -12.88 -7.99 -17.28
CA PHE A 397 -11.94 -6.91 -16.98
C PHE A 397 -12.02 -6.44 -15.52
N VAL A 398 -13.23 -6.21 -14.98
CA VAL A 398 -13.44 -5.79 -13.59
C VAL A 398 -13.04 -6.89 -12.61
N LEU A 399 -13.30 -8.16 -12.90
CA LEU A 399 -12.83 -9.27 -12.07
C LEU A 399 -11.31 -9.36 -12.07
N LEU A 400 -10.66 -9.33 -13.24
CA LEU A 400 -9.20 -9.40 -13.36
C LEU A 400 -8.52 -8.20 -12.68
N PHE A 401 -9.07 -7.00 -12.87
CA PHE A 401 -8.57 -5.79 -12.24
C PHE A 401 -8.75 -5.84 -10.70
N ASN A 402 -9.87 -6.35 -10.19
CA ASN A 402 -10.11 -6.45 -8.73
C ASN A 402 -9.35 -7.61 -8.06
N LEU A 403 -9.14 -8.73 -8.75
CA LEU A 403 -8.28 -9.82 -8.26
C LEU A 403 -6.84 -9.34 -8.06
N SER A 404 -6.40 -8.30 -8.78
CA SER A 404 -5.10 -7.67 -8.55
C SER A 404 -4.98 -6.91 -7.21
N TYR A 405 -6.10 -6.57 -6.56
CA TYR A 405 -6.16 -5.90 -5.25
C TYR A 405 -6.38 -6.85 -4.07
N LEU A 406 -6.87 -8.07 -4.27
CA LEU A 406 -7.12 -9.06 -3.20
C LEU A 406 -5.87 -9.38 -2.32
N PRO A 407 -4.65 -9.52 -2.87
CA PRO A 407 -3.45 -9.83 -2.09
C PRO A 407 -3.03 -8.71 -1.12
N ALA A 408 -3.45 -7.46 -1.39
CA ALA A 408 -3.13 -6.30 -0.56
C ALA A 408 -3.92 -6.27 0.77
N TYR A 409 -5.05 -6.99 0.86
CA TYR A 409 -5.91 -7.01 2.06
C TYR A 409 -5.63 -8.18 3.00
N ALA A 410 -5.19 -9.33 2.46
CA ALA A 410 -4.89 -10.53 3.25
C ALA A 410 -3.59 -10.43 4.08
N THR A 411 -2.77 -9.39 3.87
CA THR A 411 -1.39 -9.30 4.36
C THR A 411 -1.17 -8.36 5.55
N GLN A 412 -2.22 -7.98 6.28
CA GLN A 412 -2.08 -7.18 7.50
C GLN A 412 -1.73 -8.04 8.74
N LYS A 413 -0.41 -8.21 8.97
CA LYS A 413 0.31 -8.60 10.22
C LYS A 413 -0.14 -9.86 11.00
N LEU A 414 0.67 -10.92 10.90
CA LEU A 414 0.70 -12.10 11.79
C LEU A 414 2.14 -12.45 12.25
N THR A 415 3.02 -11.47 12.46
CA THR A 415 4.40 -11.73 12.88
C THR A 415 4.75 -10.94 14.12
N GLY A 416 4.98 -11.65 15.23
CA GLY A 416 5.55 -11.13 16.47
C GLY A 416 4.73 -11.29 17.75
N ARG A 417 3.95 -12.37 17.95
CA ARG A 417 3.18 -12.57 19.19
C ARG A 417 3.17 -14.03 19.68
N SER A 418 2.88 -14.20 20.97
CA SER A 418 3.02 -15.46 21.72
C SER A 418 2.21 -16.62 21.14
N SER A 419 2.64 -17.85 21.46
CA SER A 419 2.10 -19.12 20.93
C SER A 419 0.59 -19.29 21.10
N HIS A 420 -0.03 -18.62 22.07
CA HIS A 420 -1.47 -18.71 22.34
C HIS A 420 -2.32 -17.86 21.37
N GLU A 421 -1.86 -16.67 20.96
CA GLU A 421 -2.55 -15.82 19.98
C GLU A 421 -2.47 -16.35 18.55
N LEU A 422 -1.41 -17.11 18.23
CA LEU A 422 -1.24 -17.79 16.94
C LEU A 422 -2.27 -18.91 16.72
N THR A 423 -2.69 -19.60 17.78
CA THR A 423 -3.64 -20.72 17.72
C THR A 423 -5.08 -20.23 17.48
N VAL A 424 -5.50 -19.18 18.19
CA VAL A 424 -6.83 -18.56 18.03
C VAL A 424 -7.00 -17.95 16.62
N ARG A 425 -5.94 -17.36 16.06
CA ARG A 425 -5.97 -16.79 14.70
C ARG A 425 -5.78 -17.82 13.58
N ARG A 426 -5.03 -18.91 13.81
CA ARG A 426 -4.99 -20.06 12.88
C ARG A 426 -6.38 -20.70 12.74
N LEU A 427 -7.14 -20.83 13.82
CA LEU A 427 -8.53 -21.28 13.77
C LEU A 427 -9.45 -20.31 12.99
N GLY A 428 -9.22 -18.99 13.11
CA GLY A 428 -9.92 -17.98 12.31
C GLY A 428 -9.57 -18.01 10.82
N LEU A 429 -8.30 -18.23 10.47
CA LEU A 429 -7.85 -18.34 9.08
C LEU A 429 -8.27 -19.67 8.45
N ILE A 430 -8.27 -20.77 9.19
CA ILE A 430 -8.80 -22.06 8.74
C ILE A 430 -10.32 -21.94 8.51
N ARG A 431 -11.07 -21.29 9.41
CA ARG A 431 -12.49 -20.97 9.19
C ARG A 431 -12.69 -20.05 7.97
N TYR A 432 -11.84 -19.05 7.77
CA TYR A 432 -11.91 -18.16 6.61
C TYR A 432 -11.62 -18.89 5.28
N LEU A 433 -10.60 -19.75 5.25
CA LEU A 433 -10.21 -20.53 4.07
C LEU A 433 -11.13 -21.73 3.78
N THR A 434 -11.93 -22.17 4.76
CA THR A 434 -13.00 -23.16 4.55
C THR A 434 -14.33 -22.51 4.15
N ILE A 435 -14.62 -21.30 4.65
CA ILE A 435 -15.81 -20.53 4.27
C ILE A 435 -15.66 -19.90 2.88
N LEU A 436 -14.45 -19.51 2.46
CA LEU A 436 -14.24 -18.83 1.16
C LEU A 436 -14.58 -19.71 -0.06
N PRO A 437 -14.19 -21.01 -0.14
CA PRO A 437 -14.65 -21.90 -1.20
C PRO A 437 -16.15 -22.19 -1.13
N LEU A 438 -16.74 -22.20 0.07
CA LEU A 438 -18.18 -22.42 0.27
C LEU A 438 -18.99 -21.18 -0.17
N ALA A 439 -18.50 -19.98 0.15
CA ALA A 439 -19.05 -18.70 -0.30
C ALA A 439 -18.85 -18.51 -1.81
N TYR A 440 -17.72 -18.96 -2.36
CA TYR A 440 -17.46 -18.97 -3.80
C TYR A 440 -18.35 -19.96 -4.54
N LYS A 441 -18.54 -21.18 -4.01
CA LYS A 441 -19.49 -22.17 -4.54
C LYS A 441 -20.92 -21.67 -4.45
N ASN A 442 -21.31 -21.03 -3.33
CA ASN A 442 -22.64 -20.43 -3.18
C ASN A 442 -22.82 -19.20 -4.07
N LEU A 443 -21.79 -18.40 -4.31
CA LEU A 443 -21.84 -17.28 -5.25
C LEU A 443 -21.95 -17.75 -6.70
N LEU A 444 -21.25 -18.83 -7.07
CA LEU A 444 -21.39 -19.48 -8.38
C LEU A 444 -22.74 -20.18 -8.53
N LEU A 445 -23.27 -20.78 -7.47
CA LEU A 445 -24.63 -21.36 -7.45
C LEU A 445 -25.71 -20.28 -7.48
N CYS A 446 -25.54 -19.15 -6.79
CA CYS A 446 -26.45 -18.00 -6.84
C CYS A 446 -26.38 -17.31 -8.20
N ALA A 447 -25.18 -17.15 -8.78
CA ALA A 447 -25.01 -16.64 -10.13
C ALA A 447 -25.65 -17.62 -11.13
N GLY A 448 -25.36 -18.91 -11.04
CA GLY A 448 -25.94 -19.96 -11.86
C GLY A 448 -27.46 -20.04 -11.74
N ALA A 449 -28.02 -19.94 -10.52
CA ALA A 449 -29.46 -19.91 -10.27
C ALA A 449 -30.10 -18.62 -10.76
N PHE A 450 -29.41 -17.47 -10.63
CA PHE A 450 -29.85 -16.20 -11.20
C PHE A 450 -29.86 -16.26 -12.73
N PHE A 451 -28.82 -16.84 -13.35
CA PHE A 451 -28.77 -17.05 -14.80
C PHE A 451 -29.82 -18.07 -15.26
N TYR A 452 -30.04 -19.16 -14.53
CA TYR A 452 -31.07 -20.16 -14.83
C TYR A 452 -32.48 -19.59 -14.68
N HIS A 453 -32.74 -18.78 -13.65
CA HIS A 453 -34.02 -18.10 -13.47
C HIS A 453 -34.27 -17.05 -14.55
N ASN A 454 -33.28 -16.23 -14.90
CA ASN A 454 -33.42 -15.27 -16.00
C ASN A 454 -33.52 -15.96 -17.37
N PHE A 455 -32.83 -17.08 -17.59
CA PHE A 455 -32.96 -17.90 -18.80
C PHE A 455 -34.35 -18.53 -18.92
N LEU A 456 -34.90 -19.05 -17.82
CA LEU A 456 -36.28 -19.54 -17.77
C LEU A 456 -37.30 -18.41 -18.00
N MET A 457 -37.08 -17.22 -17.46
CA MET A 457 -37.94 -16.06 -17.70
C MET A 457 -37.89 -15.62 -19.17
N VAL A 458 -36.73 -15.65 -19.82
CA VAL A 458 -36.59 -15.38 -21.26
C VAL A 458 -37.32 -16.44 -22.09
N LEU A 459 -37.21 -17.72 -21.76
CA LEU A 459 -37.97 -18.79 -22.43
C LEU A 459 -39.49 -18.66 -22.22
N LEU A 460 -39.93 -18.25 -21.03
CA LEU A 460 -41.34 -17.96 -20.75
C LEU A 460 -41.84 -16.79 -21.59
N TRP A 461 -41.04 -15.73 -21.72
CA TRP A 461 -41.34 -14.57 -22.57
C TRP A 461 -41.39 -14.91 -24.05
N ILE A 462 -40.46 -15.75 -24.55
CA ILE A 462 -40.49 -16.23 -25.93
C ILE A 462 -41.81 -16.98 -26.19
N ASN A 463 -42.20 -17.91 -25.32
CA ASN A 463 -43.45 -18.65 -25.47
C ASN A 463 -44.70 -17.74 -25.45
N VAL A 464 -44.72 -16.71 -24.60
CA VAL A 464 -45.79 -15.72 -24.56
C VAL A 464 -45.86 -14.92 -25.86
N LEU A 465 -44.71 -14.49 -26.40
CA LEU A 465 -44.66 -13.74 -27.66
C LEU A 465 -45.07 -14.61 -28.85
N THR A 466 -44.66 -15.88 -28.90
CA THR A 466 -45.09 -16.83 -29.94
C THR A 466 -46.59 -17.11 -29.86
N ALA A 467 -47.16 -17.20 -28.65
CA ALA A 467 -48.60 -17.35 -28.46
C ALA A 467 -49.38 -16.10 -28.92
N LEU A 468 -48.87 -14.90 -28.62
CA LEU A 468 -49.48 -13.65 -29.06
C LEU A 468 -49.41 -13.47 -30.59
N GLU A 469 -48.30 -13.87 -31.21
CA GLU A 469 -48.16 -13.87 -32.68
C GLU A 469 -49.17 -14.85 -33.33
N TRP A 470 -49.34 -16.04 -32.75
CA TRP A 470 -50.30 -17.03 -33.23
C TRP A 470 -51.75 -16.55 -33.10
N ILE A 471 -52.10 -15.91 -31.97
CA ILE A 471 -53.40 -15.26 -31.76
C ILE A 471 -53.61 -14.14 -32.80
N GLY A 472 -52.59 -13.34 -33.06
CA GLY A 472 -52.62 -12.29 -34.10
C GLY A 472 -52.96 -12.87 -35.47
N ARG A 473 -52.27 -13.93 -35.90
CA ARG A 473 -52.53 -14.61 -37.18
C ARG A 473 -53.95 -15.19 -37.27
N LEU A 474 -54.48 -15.71 -36.17
CA LEU A 474 -55.86 -16.21 -36.09
C LEU A 474 -56.91 -15.10 -36.24
N ILE A 475 -56.65 -13.93 -35.65
CA ILE A 475 -57.53 -12.77 -35.79
C ILE A 475 -57.52 -12.28 -37.23
N THR A 476 -56.34 -12.18 -37.87
CA THR A 476 -56.21 -11.78 -39.27
C THR A 476 -56.90 -12.77 -40.22
N ALA A 477 -56.66 -14.07 -40.05
CA ALA A 477 -57.31 -15.11 -40.87
C ALA A 477 -58.85 -15.09 -40.74
N ARG A 478 -59.36 -14.76 -39.55
CA ARG A 478 -60.81 -14.63 -39.32
C ARG A 478 -61.38 -13.36 -39.98
N GLN A 479 -60.62 -12.26 -39.99
CA GLN A 479 -61.03 -11.03 -40.69
C GLN A 479 -61.05 -11.23 -42.20
N GLU A 480 -60.07 -11.94 -42.77
CA GLU A 480 -60.03 -12.31 -44.18
C GLU A 480 -61.15 -13.27 -44.59
N ALA A 481 -61.58 -14.17 -43.71
CA ALA A 481 -62.71 -15.08 -43.98
C ALA A 481 -64.09 -14.41 -43.91
N HIS A 482 -64.18 -13.20 -43.34
CA HIS A 482 -65.41 -12.41 -43.24
C HIS A 482 -65.50 -11.27 -44.28
N ALA A 483 -64.40 -10.99 -44.99
CA ALA A 483 -64.36 -10.11 -46.16
C ALA A 483 -64.59 -10.94 -47.43
#